data_AF-X0X1X1-F1
#
_entry.id   AF-X0X1X1-F1
#
_cell.length_a   1.000
_cell.length_b   1.000
_cell.length_c   1.000
_cell.angle_alpha   90.00
_cell.angle_beta   90.00
_cell.angle_gamma   90.00
#
_symmetry.space_group_name_H-M   'P 1'
#
loop_
_entity.id
_entity.type
_entity.pdbx_description
1 polymer ?
#
loop_
_entity_poly.entity_id
_entity_poly.type
_entity_poly.pdbx_seq_one_letter_code
_entity_poly.pdbx_strand_id
1 'polypeptide(L)'
;HSTARQSGTRFEIGPAPVEGLHVTALVRRAAQRRTAADEFFAWHERLHAPEYWAPSGRLIERMAERARAQDVRFVLLLLPLIWDLADHPLREVHDRIAAFARQREIETVDALPALSAFEADDLILHPRDRHPNTEYARIVAEQLADVLARPAQAAAGPGR
;
A
#
# COMPACT_ATOMS: atom_id res chain seq x y z
N HIS A 1 -21.20 4.93 -76.43
CA HIS A 1 -20.51 3.68 -76.06
C HIS A 1 -19.10 3.97 -75.61
N SER A 2 -18.77 3.73 -74.33
CA SER A 2 -17.49 3.16 -73.90
C SER A 2 -17.50 3.04 -72.37
N THR A 3 -17.57 1.80 -71.91
CA THR A 3 -17.46 1.36 -70.52
C THR A 3 -15.99 1.21 -70.14
N ALA A 4 -15.55 1.83 -69.05
CA ALA A 4 -14.26 1.52 -68.43
C ALA A 4 -14.45 1.14 -66.95
N ARG A 5 -13.86 0.00 -66.60
CA ARG A 5 -14.11 -0.86 -65.44
C ARG A 5 -13.53 -0.26 -64.15
N GLN A 6 -14.28 -0.37 -63.06
CA GLN A 6 -13.73 -0.28 -61.71
C GLN A 6 -12.86 -1.52 -61.45
N SER A 7 -11.57 -1.30 -61.17
CA SER A 7 -10.65 -2.35 -60.73
C SER A 7 -10.71 -2.41 -59.21
N GLY A 8 -11.31 -3.47 -58.67
CA GLY A 8 -11.38 -3.73 -57.24
C GLY A 8 -10.05 -4.26 -56.72
N THR A 9 -9.39 -3.50 -55.85
CA THR A 9 -8.21 -3.96 -55.11
C THR A 9 -8.69 -4.88 -53.98
N ARG A 10 -8.46 -6.19 -54.15
CA ARG A 10 -8.74 -7.21 -53.14
C ARG A 10 -7.66 -7.10 -52.05
N PHE A 11 -8.02 -6.63 -50.86
CA PHE A 11 -7.15 -6.73 -49.69
C PHE A 11 -7.21 -8.16 -49.17
N GLU A 12 -6.16 -8.94 -49.43
CA GLU A 12 -5.95 -10.22 -48.76
C GLU A 12 -5.38 -9.94 -47.36
N ILE A 13 -6.22 -10.15 -46.33
CA ILE A 13 -5.78 -10.16 -44.94
C ILE A 13 -5.14 -11.55 -44.71
N GLY A 14 -3.82 -11.64 -44.90
CA GLY A 14 -3.05 -12.78 -44.42
C GLY A 14 -3.16 -12.90 -42.90
N PRO A 15 -3.08 -14.11 -42.31
CA PRO A 15 -3.13 -14.25 -40.86
C PRO A 15 -2.01 -13.44 -40.22
N ALA A 16 -2.34 -12.64 -39.20
CA ALA A 16 -1.34 -11.94 -38.40
C ALA A 16 -0.33 -12.96 -37.84
N PRO A 17 0.98 -12.69 -37.90
CA PRO A 17 1.95 -13.59 -37.30
C PRO A 17 1.68 -13.66 -35.79
N VAL A 18 1.34 -14.84 -35.31
CA VAL A 18 1.25 -15.12 -33.87
C VAL A 18 2.69 -15.27 -33.39
N GLU A 19 3.32 -14.13 -33.10
CA GLU A 19 4.68 -14.08 -32.57
C GLU A 19 4.71 -14.76 -31.19
N GLY A 20 5.43 -15.89 -31.12
CA GLY A 20 5.63 -16.64 -29.89
C GLY A 20 6.32 -15.78 -28.83
N LEU A 21 5.89 -15.89 -27.58
CA LEU A 21 6.60 -15.30 -26.45
C LEU A 21 8.02 -15.88 -26.37
N HIS A 22 9.02 -15.11 -26.81
CA HIS A 22 10.42 -15.46 -26.63
C HIS A 22 10.78 -15.42 -25.15
N VAL A 23 11.53 -16.41 -24.67
CA VAL A 23 12.03 -16.49 -23.28
C VAL A 23 12.76 -15.20 -22.87
N THR A 24 13.47 -14.55 -23.80
CA THR A 24 14.13 -13.25 -23.57
C THR A 24 13.14 -12.12 -23.29
N ALA A 25 11.96 -12.12 -23.92
CA ALA A 25 10.90 -11.17 -23.63
C ALA A 25 10.30 -11.41 -22.24
N LEU A 26 10.16 -12.67 -21.81
CA LEU A 26 9.73 -13.01 -20.45
C LEU A 26 10.75 -12.56 -19.40
N VAL A 27 12.04 -12.84 -19.62
CA VAL A 27 13.13 -12.41 -18.73
C VAL A 27 13.22 -10.88 -18.66
N ARG A 28 13.17 -10.19 -19.81
CA ARG A 28 13.17 -8.72 -19.86
C ARG A 28 11.97 -8.13 -19.11
N ARG A 29 10.78 -8.72 -19.28
CA ARG A 29 9.57 -8.30 -18.59
C ARG A 29 9.67 -8.53 -17.07
N ALA A 30 10.26 -9.64 -16.64
CA ALA A 30 10.50 -9.91 -15.22
C ALA A 30 11.51 -8.90 -14.63
N ALA A 31 12.60 -8.61 -15.34
CA ALA A 31 13.58 -7.61 -14.93
C ALA A 31 12.98 -6.20 -14.84
N GLN A 32 12.21 -5.78 -15.86
CA GLN A 32 11.52 -4.49 -15.87
C GLN A 32 10.53 -4.34 -14.72
N ARG A 33 9.80 -5.41 -14.37
CA ARG A 33 8.90 -5.42 -13.21
C ARG A 33 9.64 -5.27 -11.89
N ARG A 34 10.82 -5.89 -11.76
CA ARG A 34 11.68 -5.71 -10.59
C ARG A 34 12.18 -4.28 -10.48
N THR A 35 12.75 -3.72 -11.56
CA THR A 35 13.22 -2.32 -11.56
C THR A 35 12.10 -1.33 -11.24
N ALA A 36 10.90 -1.53 -11.81
CA ALA A 36 9.76 -0.68 -11.50
C ALA A 36 9.29 -0.81 -10.03
N ALA A 37 9.37 -2.01 -9.45
CA ALA A 37 9.08 -2.22 -8.03
C ALA A 37 10.15 -1.56 -7.14
N ASP A 38 11.43 -1.69 -7.48
CA ASP A 38 12.53 -1.08 -6.74
C ASP A 38 12.42 0.46 -6.76
N GLU A 39 12.15 1.05 -7.93
CA GLU A 39 11.91 2.49 -8.07
C GLU A 39 10.68 2.96 -7.27
N PHE A 40 9.62 2.15 -7.28
CA PHE A 40 8.41 2.39 -6.49
C PHE A 40 8.72 2.40 -4.99
N PHE A 41 9.45 1.42 -4.46
CA PHE A 41 9.82 1.37 -3.05
C PHE A 41 10.80 2.48 -2.67
N ALA A 42 11.81 2.75 -3.50
CA ALA A 42 12.74 3.84 -3.26
C ALA A 42 12.03 5.21 -3.20
N TRP A 43 11.00 5.41 -4.04
CA TRP A 43 10.16 6.60 -3.96
C TRP A 43 9.33 6.64 -2.67
N HIS A 44 8.71 5.54 -2.26
CA HIS A 44 7.95 5.46 -1.01
C HIS A 44 8.83 5.67 0.23
N GLU A 45 10.01 5.08 0.26
CA GLU A 45 10.97 5.29 1.34
C GLU A 45 11.37 6.77 1.43
N ARG A 46 11.60 7.42 0.29
CA ARG A 46 11.91 8.85 0.23
C ARG A 46 10.78 9.72 0.78
N LEU A 47 9.51 9.39 0.52
CA LEU A 47 8.38 10.11 1.12
C LEU A 47 8.39 10.08 2.64
N HIS A 48 9.04 9.07 3.23
CA HIS A 48 9.16 8.89 4.66
C HIS A 48 10.52 9.33 5.22
N ALA A 49 11.41 9.86 4.37
CA ALA A 49 12.63 10.51 4.82
C ALA A 49 12.27 11.74 5.70
N PRO A 50 13.09 12.09 6.71
CA PRO A 50 12.74 13.07 7.73
C PRO A 50 12.21 14.40 7.18
N GLU A 51 12.76 14.88 6.07
CA GLU A 51 12.38 16.14 5.43
C GLU A 51 10.96 16.12 4.82
N TYR A 52 10.51 14.98 4.30
CA TYR A 52 9.18 14.82 3.70
C TYR A 52 8.15 14.31 4.72
N TRP A 53 8.58 13.49 5.68
CA TRP A 53 7.74 12.94 6.73
C TRP A 53 7.36 13.97 7.80
N ALA A 54 8.26 14.90 8.16
CA ALA A 54 8.05 15.80 9.29
C ALA A 54 6.73 16.61 9.26
N PRO A 55 6.26 17.15 8.11
CA PRO A 55 4.94 17.77 8.03
C PRO A 55 3.78 16.84 8.40
N SER A 56 3.79 15.59 7.94
CA SER A 56 2.77 14.57 8.24
C SER A 56 2.82 14.17 9.71
N GLY A 57 4.01 13.95 10.26
CA GLY A 57 4.20 13.69 11.69
C GLY A 57 3.59 14.80 12.55
N ARG A 58 3.88 16.08 12.25
CA ARG A 58 3.29 17.23 12.97
C ARG A 58 1.76 17.28 12.85
N LEU A 59 1.18 16.87 11.72
CA LEU A 59 -0.27 16.80 11.58
C LEU A 59 -0.87 15.72 12.49
N ILE A 60 -0.26 14.53 12.50
CA ILE A 60 -0.69 13.41 13.35
C ILE A 60 -0.62 13.80 14.84
N GLU A 61 0.47 14.44 15.26
CA GLU A 61 0.63 14.94 16.63
C GLU A 61 -0.48 15.92 17.02
N ARG A 62 -0.77 16.90 16.16
CA ARG A 62 -1.87 17.86 16.40
C ARG A 62 -3.24 17.19 16.44
N MET A 63 -3.48 16.15 15.64
CA MET A 63 -4.72 15.38 15.70
C MET A 63 -4.87 14.67 17.04
N ALA A 64 -3.80 14.05 17.54
CA ALA A 64 -3.80 13.40 18.85
C ALA A 64 -4.00 14.38 20.00
N GLU A 65 -3.31 15.53 19.97
CA GLU A 65 -3.50 16.61 20.95
C GLU A 65 -4.93 17.14 20.96
N ARG A 66 -5.50 17.37 19.77
CA ARG A 66 -6.87 17.84 19.63
C ARG A 66 -7.88 16.84 20.16
N ALA A 67 -7.68 15.55 19.86
CA ALA A 67 -8.53 14.48 20.36
C ALA A 67 -8.48 14.41 21.90
N ARG A 68 -7.28 14.44 22.49
CA ARG A 68 -7.08 14.49 23.95
C ARG A 68 -7.79 15.69 24.59
N ALA A 69 -7.69 16.87 24.00
CA ALA A 69 -8.37 18.07 24.49
C ALA A 69 -9.91 18.00 24.44
N GLN A 70 -10.46 17.05 23.68
CA GLN A 70 -11.90 16.83 23.54
C GLN A 70 -12.36 15.54 24.23
N ASP A 71 -11.50 14.91 25.04
CA ASP A 71 -11.75 13.61 25.67
C ASP A 71 -12.10 12.50 24.64
N VAL A 72 -11.50 12.60 23.45
CA VAL A 72 -11.62 11.63 22.36
C VAL A 72 -10.35 10.80 22.30
N ARG A 73 -10.51 9.48 22.30
CA ARG A 73 -9.41 8.54 22.09
C ARG A 73 -8.95 8.58 20.63
N PHE A 74 -7.64 8.73 20.43
CA PHE A 74 -7.01 8.72 19.11
C PHE A 74 -6.09 7.51 18.98
N VAL A 75 -6.28 6.72 17.92
CA VAL A 75 -5.46 5.54 17.60
C VAL A 75 -4.91 5.70 16.19
N LEU A 76 -3.61 5.55 16.03
CA LEU A 76 -2.94 5.55 14.73
C LEU A 76 -2.83 4.12 14.19
N LEU A 77 -3.44 3.85 13.03
CA LEU A 77 -3.33 2.56 12.34
C LEU A 77 -2.31 2.66 11.20
N LEU A 78 -1.29 1.80 11.22
CA LEU A 78 -0.29 1.68 10.16
C LEU A 78 -0.66 0.52 9.24
N LEU A 79 -0.80 0.82 7.95
CA LEU A 79 -1.14 -0.13 6.90
C LEU A 79 0.05 -0.28 5.95
N PRO A 80 0.56 -1.50 5.72
CA PRO A 80 1.62 -1.71 4.75
C PRO A 80 1.09 -1.58 3.31
N LEU A 81 2.00 -1.30 2.38
CA LEU A 81 1.73 -1.56 0.97
C LEU A 81 1.63 -3.08 0.79
N ILE A 82 0.68 -3.56 -0.01
CA ILE A 82 0.49 -5.01 -0.14
C ILE A 82 1.49 -5.56 -1.15
N TRP A 83 2.74 -5.74 -0.72
CA TRP A 83 3.85 -6.32 -1.47
C TRP A 83 4.79 -7.03 -0.50
N ASP A 84 5.13 -8.29 -0.81
CA ASP A 84 6.08 -9.11 -0.03
C ASP A 84 5.96 -8.88 1.49
N LEU A 85 4.85 -9.31 2.08
CA LEU A 85 4.50 -8.94 3.45
C LEU A 85 5.43 -9.57 4.50
N ALA A 86 6.07 -10.70 4.16
CA ALA A 86 7.04 -11.38 5.00
C ALA A 86 8.32 -10.56 5.14
N ASP A 87 8.95 -10.20 4.00
CA ASP A 87 10.17 -9.41 3.94
C ASP A 87 9.90 -8.00 3.39
N HIS A 88 8.99 -7.29 4.06
CA HIS A 88 8.42 -6.04 3.56
C HIS A 88 9.48 -4.95 3.37
N PRO A 89 9.67 -4.41 2.14
CA PRO A 89 10.74 -3.45 1.83
C PRO A 89 10.68 -2.10 2.57
N LEU A 90 9.57 -1.81 3.25
CA LEU A 90 9.39 -0.58 4.04
C LEU A 90 9.21 -0.86 5.54
N ARG A 91 9.71 -1.99 6.05
CA ARG A 91 9.62 -2.33 7.47
C ARG A 91 10.24 -1.25 8.36
N GLU A 92 11.38 -0.70 7.97
CA GLU A 92 12.06 0.38 8.69
C GLU A 92 11.24 1.67 8.72
N VAL A 93 10.37 1.89 7.72
CA VAL A 93 9.43 3.01 7.73
C VAL A 93 8.35 2.79 8.79
N HIS A 94 7.79 1.58 8.89
CA HIS A 94 6.83 1.23 9.94
C HIS A 94 7.44 1.44 11.33
N ASP A 95 8.65 0.92 11.56
CA ASP A 95 9.36 1.05 12.84
C ASP A 95 9.59 2.52 13.22
N ARG A 96 9.94 3.37 12.25
CA ARG A 96 10.15 4.81 12.45
C ARG A 96 8.85 5.53 12.83
N ILE A 97 7.74 5.21 12.16
CA ILE A 97 6.43 5.82 12.48
C ILE A 97 5.94 5.33 13.84
N ALA A 98 6.08 4.04 14.14
CA ALA A 98 5.73 3.48 15.45
C ALA A 98 6.56 4.10 16.57
N ALA A 99 7.87 4.30 16.36
CA ALA A 99 8.74 5.00 17.31
C ALA A 99 8.32 6.46 17.51
N PHE A 100 8.00 7.17 16.43
CA PHE A 100 7.47 8.54 16.48
C PHE A 100 6.20 8.61 17.33
N ALA A 101 5.26 7.69 17.12
CA ALA A 101 3.98 7.66 17.82
C ALA A 101 4.17 7.33 19.30
N ARG A 102 5.02 6.34 19.62
CA ARG A 102 5.37 5.99 21.00
C ARG A 102 5.99 7.15 21.77
N GLN A 103 6.89 7.91 21.15
CA GLN A 103 7.51 9.10 21.78
C GLN A 103 6.51 10.20 22.12
N ARG A 104 5.33 10.20 21.48
CA ARG A 104 4.26 11.20 21.64
C ARG A 104 3.04 10.66 22.37
N GLU A 105 3.18 9.47 22.95
CA GLU A 105 2.10 8.78 23.67
C GLU A 105 0.85 8.58 22.79
N ILE A 106 1.09 8.36 21.49
CA ILE A 106 0.03 8.05 20.53
C ILE A 106 -0.13 6.54 20.48
N GLU A 107 -1.30 6.06 20.89
CA GLU A 107 -1.67 4.65 20.77
C GLU A 107 -1.65 4.25 19.29
N THR A 108 -0.95 3.15 18.98
CA THR A 108 -0.67 2.75 17.59
C THR A 108 -0.96 1.26 17.41
N VAL A 109 -1.52 0.92 16.25
CA VAL A 109 -1.68 -0.46 15.76
C VAL A 109 -0.90 -0.57 14.46
N ASP A 110 0.06 -1.49 14.39
CA ASP A 110 0.74 -1.82 13.15
C ASP A 110 0.19 -3.14 12.61
N ALA A 111 -0.41 -3.11 11.43
CA ALA A 111 -0.99 -4.31 10.82
C ALA A 111 0.07 -5.20 10.14
N LEU A 112 1.27 -4.69 9.84
CA LEU A 112 2.28 -5.43 9.08
C LEU A 112 2.66 -6.78 9.72
N PRO A 113 2.92 -6.89 11.04
CA PRO A 113 3.25 -8.18 11.65
C PRO A 113 2.16 -9.25 11.46
N ALA A 114 0.88 -8.87 11.58
CA ALA A 114 -0.23 -9.81 11.39
C ALA A 114 -0.37 -10.22 9.92
N LEU A 115 -0.22 -9.26 9.01
CA LEU A 115 -0.32 -9.48 7.57
C LEU A 115 0.88 -10.26 6.99
N SER A 116 2.04 -10.23 7.64
CA SER A 116 3.26 -10.93 7.21
C SER A 116 3.18 -12.46 7.21
N ALA A 117 2.12 -13.02 7.81
CA ALA A 117 1.84 -14.44 7.78
C ALA A 117 1.14 -14.91 6.49
N PHE A 118 0.81 -13.99 5.58
CA PHE A 118 0.02 -14.25 4.38
C PHE A 118 0.78 -13.85 3.11
N GLU A 119 0.47 -14.53 2.01
CA GLU A 119 0.94 -14.14 0.69
C GLU A 119 0.21 -12.87 0.22
N ALA A 120 0.96 -11.93 -0.36
CA ALA A 120 0.40 -10.64 -0.75
C ALA A 120 -0.75 -10.76 -1.78
N ASP A 121 -0.68 -11.75 -2.67
CA ASP A 121 -1.68 -11.96 -3.71
C ASP A 121 -3.01 -12.52 -3.16
N ASP A 122 -3.01 -13.12 -1.97
CA ASP A 122 -4.23 -13.58 -1.28
C ASP A 122 -5.00 -12.43 -0.62
N LEU A 123 -4.37 -11.26 -0.49
CA LEU A 123 -4.90 -10.11 0.26
C LEU A 123 -5.30 -8.92 -0.62
N ILE A 124 -5.16 -9.05 -1.94
CA ILE A 124 -5.55 -8.02 -2.92
C ILE A 124 -6.82 -8.41 -3.68
N LEU A 125 -7.48 -7.42 -4.27
CA LEU A 125 -8.67 -7.66 -5.12
C LEU A 125 -8.32 -8.35 -6.42
N HIS A 126 -7.21 -7.96 -7.07
CA HIS A 126 -6.83 -8.49 -8.37
C HIS A 126 -5.33 -8.25 -8.66
N PRO A 127 -4.62 -9.06 -9.46
CA PRO A 127 -3.18 -8.87 -9.74
C PRO A 127 -2.77 -7.52 -10.38
N ARG A 128 -3.74 -6.79 -10.94
CA ARG A 128 -3.57 -5.42 -11.50
C ARG A 128 -4.12 -4.32 -10.59
N ASP A 129 -4.81 -4.70 -9.53
CA ASP A 129 -5.41 -3.82 -8.55
C ASP A 129 -5.02 -4.33 -7.15
N ARG A 130 -3.93 -3.77 -6.64
CA ARG A 130 -3.37 -4.17 -5.34
C ARG A 130 -4.08 -3.52 -4.16
N HIS A 131 -5.28 -2.98 -4.35
CA HIS A 131 -6.11 -2.59 -3.23
C HIS A 131 -6.50 -3.80 -2.38
N PRO A 132 -6.65 -3.60 -1.06
CA PRO A 132 -6.99 -4.69 -0.16
C PRO A 132 -8.33 -5.34 -0.48
N ASN A 133 -8.41 -6.66 -0.33
CA ASN A 133 -9.67 -7.39 -0.38
C ASN A 133 -10.33 -7.50 1.01
N THR A 134 -11.43 -8.25 1.08
CA THR A 134 -12.18 -8.46 2.33
C THR A 134 -11.38 -9.22 3.39
N GLU A 135 -10.46 -10.11 2.99
CA GLU A 135 -9.65 -10.87 3.92
C GLU A 135 -8.60 -10.00 4.60
N TYR A 136 -7.93 -9.12 3.84
CA TYR A 136 -7.08 -8.08 4.43
C TYR A 136 -7.85 -7.24 5.44
N ALA A 137 -9.03 -6.76 5.05
CA ALA A 137 -9.85 -5.92 5.91
C ALA A 137 -10.26 -6.65 7.20
N ARG A 138 -10.56 -7.95 7.13
CA ARG A 138 -10.86 -8.81 8.29
C ARG A 138 -9.66 -8.87 9.24
N ILE A 139 -8.47 -9.18 8.74
CA ILE A 139 -7.24 -9.28 9.56
C ILE A 139 -6.93 -7.95 10.25
N VAL A 140 -7.02 -6.83 9.52
CA VAL A 140 -6.80 -5.49 10.09
C VAL A 140 -7.86 -5.15 11.14
N ALA A 141 -9.13 -5.47 10.90
CA ALA A 141 -10.21 -5.22 11.85
C ALA A 141 -10.01 -6.00 13.15
N GLU A 142 -9.52 -7.24 13.09
CA GLU A 142 -9.20 -8.04 14.27
C GLU A 142 -8.10 -7.40 15.12
N GLN A 143 -7.04 -6.89 14.50
CA GLN A 143 -5.98 -6.15 15.21
C GLN A 143 -6.52 -4.89 15.89
N LEU A 144 -7.46 -4.20 15.25
CA LEU A 144 -8.04 -2.97 15.77
C LEU A 144 -9.09 -3.24 16.86
N ALA A 145 -9.83 -4.34 16.77
CA ALA A 145 -10.91 -4.69 17.68
C ALA A 145 -10.42 -4.79 19.14
N ASP A 146 -9.29 -5.46 19.36
CA ASP A 146 -8.69 -5.59 20.69
C ASP A 146 -8.34 -4.23 21.30
N VAL A 147 -7.82 -3.33 20.46
CA VAL A 147 -7.51 -1.97 20.88
C VAL A 147 -8.80 -1.21 21.21
N LEU A 148 -9.81 -1.23 20.34
CA LEU A 148 -11.05 -0.49 20.53
C LEU A 148 -11.93 -1.02 21.67
N ALA A 149 -11.87 -2.31 21.97
CA ALA A 149 -12.61 -2.93 23.07
C ALA A 149 -12.08 -2.51 24.45
N ARG A 150 -10.82 -2.07 24.55
CA ARG A 150 -10.30 -1.50 25.78
C ARG A 150 -11.05 -0.20 26.10
N PRO A 151 -11.53 -0.02 27.34
CA PRO A 151 -12.06 1.28 27.76
C PRO A 151 -10.97 2.33 27.54
N ALA A 152 -11.39 3.54 27.13
CA ALA A 152 -10.48 4.67 27.10
C ALA A 152 -9.85 4.79 28.50
N GLN A 153 -8.51 4.76 28.57
CA GLN A 153 -7.84 5.07 29.82
C GLN A 153 -8.28 6.48 30.19
N ALA A 154 -8.94 6.62 31.35
CA ALA A 154 -9.33 7.92 31.84
C ALA A 154 -8.07 8.80 31.83
N ALA A 155 -8.11 9.90 31.09
CA ALA A 155 -7.03 10.87 31.13
C ALA A 155 -6.80 11.19 32.60
N ALA A 156 -5.60 10.89 33.11
CA ALA A 156 -5.21 11.32 34.44
C ALA A 156 -5.31 12.85 34.41
N GLY A 157 -6.43 13.38 34.91
CA GLY A 157 -6.65 14.81 34.98
C GLY A 157 -5.49 15.43 35.73
N PRO A 158 -5.04 16.64 35.37
CA PRO A 158 -4.03 17.32 36.15
C PRO A 158 -4.51 17.34 37.60
N GLY A 159 -3.75 16.68 38.48
CA GLY A 159 -4.01 16.68 39.91
C GLY A 159 -4.24 18.11 40.36
N ARG A 160 -5.39 18.33 41.00
CA ARG A 160 -5.74 19.59 41.63
C ARG A 160 -4.77 19.94 42.74
#